data_AF-A0A1M6YE92-F1
#
_entry.id   AF-A0A1M6YE92-F1
#
_cell.length_a   1.000
_cell.length_b   1.000
_cell.length_c   1.000
_cell.angle_alpha   90.00
_cell.angle_beta   90.00
_cell.angle_gamma   90.00
#
_symmetry.space_group_name_H-M   'P 1'
#
loop_
_entity.id
_entity.type
_entity.pdbx_description
1 polymer ?
#
loop_
_entity_poly.entity_id
_entity_poly.type
_entity_poly.pdbx_seq_one_letter_code
_entity_poly.pdbx_strand_id
1 'polypeptide(L)'
;MMSPLKVLLSIISLFAVLGLIALIYPDGGIHVGDYTLRYPKLTEIFEKQNSAMGDSLADSSAADPEDAIREMMEATKRKEFAAFSDSLKFYEDFFRKGKTRFDLPNNDPTWFDRFFLHLELASLDSNVVHIVHYGDSQLEEDRISATIREDLQDEFGGAGPGMMPPIMTVPSMTTSHSNSGALSRYILFGPKEEEADHSRYGPLAQFAKLEGEAAITIQKRKERKNAFSHVGGYSTVKILMNKGAHLKAKLNVNQTFVEVVGEDAEGNPKEKRTTKVVDAGEPTVETYNKLKVYTWKLKDTTSIAKMYLSGNAEIYAIAADGAYGVAVDNVAMRGSSGTIFHRIDSDLLAESYKAMNARLIIMEYGGNLVPGTNSGNIEWTKKIITRQIQAIQKANPDADILFIGPADMARQKDGQWQTYAGLNMTIKALREVALDNGAAYWDMHRVMGGNGSMIKWVNKEPALGFTDHIHFTRRGAAYMGDLFCAALRMHYDYFKFRDRHHISDEKLKDIHEWKKSEKDSAKENSK
;
A
#
# COMPACT_ATOMS: atom_id res chain seq x y z
N MET A 1 24.35 -24.50 47.09
CA MET A 1 23.93 -23.09 46.88
C MET A 1 23.83 -22.41 48.23
N MET A 2 24.54 -21.29 48.44
CA MET A 2 24.41 -20.50 49.68
C MET A 2 23.11 -19.67 49.61
N SER A 3 22.32 -19.66 50.68
CA SER A 3 21.07 -18.87 50.73
C SER A 3 21.39 -17.37 50.71
N PRO A 4 20.48 -16.51 50.19
CA PRO A 4 20.66 -15.05 50.18
C PRO A 4 21.03 -14.47 51.55
N LEU A 5 20.46 -15.04 52.63
CA LEU A 5 20.79 -14.66 54.00
C LEU A 5 22.26 -14.97 54.37
N LYS A 6 22.83 -16.08 53.88
CA LYS A 6 24.24 -16.41 54.10
C LYS A 6 25.16 -15.46 53.32
N VAL A 7 24.76 -15.03 52.13
CA VAL A 7 25.53 -14.03 51.36
C VAL A 7 25.52 -12.68 52.07
N LEU A 8 24.36 -12.23 52.56
CA LEU A 8 24.24 -10.99 53.32
C LEU A 8 25.08 -11.04 54.62
N LEU A 9 24.99 -12.13 55.37
CA LEU A 9 25.78 -12.32 56.59
C LEU A 9 27.29 -12.37 56.29
N SER A 10 27.71 -12.98 55.18
CA SER A 10 29.12 -12.97 54.75
C SER A 10 29.60 -11.57 54.39
N ILE A 11 28.78 -10.76 53.73
CA ILE A 11 29.12 -9.36 53.38
C ILE A 11 29.23 -8.52 54.65
N ILE A 12 28.26 -8.63 55.57
CA ILE A 12 28.30 -7.93 56.87
C ILE A 12 29.52 -8.37 57.68
N SER A 13 29.81 -9.67 57.73
CA SER A 13 30.98 -10.21 58.40
C SER A 13 32.28 -9.68 57.79
N LEU A 14 32.35 -9.54 56.46
CA LEU A 14 33.51 -8.99 55.77
C LEU A 14 33.74 -7.53 56.18
N PHE A 15 32.69 -6.70 56.15
CA PHE A 15 32.79 -5.31 56.56
C PHE A 15 33.10 -5.15 58.06
N ALA A 16 32.58 -6.02 58.92
CA ALA A 16 32.92 -6.03 60.34
C ALA A 16 34.40 -6.36 60.57
N VAL A 17 34.95 -7.34 59.85
CA VAL A 17 36.38 -7.70 59.92
C VAL A 17 37.25 -6.57 59.37
N LEU A 18 36.88 -5.97 58.24
CA LEU A 18 37.59 -4.83 57.65
C LEU A 18 37.55 -3.59 58.56
N GLY A 19 36.44 -3.35 59.24
CA GLY A 19 36.30 -2.30 60.26
C GLY A 19 37.14 -2.58 61.50
N LEU A 20 37.21 -3.85 61.94
CA LEU A 20 38.07 -4.25 63.06
C LEU A 20 39.54 -4.04 62.70
N ILE A 21 39.97 -4.44 61.50
CA ILE A 21 41.33 -4.20 60.99
C ILE A 21 41.63 -2.69 61.01
N ALA A 22 40.69 -1.84 60.60
CA ALA A 22 40.85 -0.39 60.64
C ALA A 22 41.14 0.17 62.04
N LEU A 23 40.63 -0.46 63.10
CA LEU A 23 40.83 -0.03 64.49
C LEU A 23 42.20 -0.43 65.06
N ILE A 24 42.76 -1.55 64.59
CA ILE A 24 44.04 -2.09 65.07
C ILE A 24 45.21 -1.72 64.16
N TYR A 25 44.93 -1.21 62.95
CA TYR A 25 45.97 -0.84 62.01
C TYR A 25 46.71 0.42 62.50
N PRO A 26 48.05 0.38 62.60
CA PRO A 26 48.82 1.49 63.17
C PRO A 26 48.78 2.74 62.27
N ASP A 27 48.65 3.90 62.89
CA ASP A 27 48.49 5.22 62.24
C ASP A 27 49.62 5.56 61.24
N GLY A 28 50.84 5.10 61.52
CA GLY A 28 52.00 5.29 60.66
C GLY A 28 52.07 4.33 59.46
N GLY A 29 51.13 3.38 59.36
CA GLY A 29 51.20 2.27 58.42
C GLY A 29 52.25 1.22 58.79
N ILE A 30 52.16 0.05 58.16
CA ILE A 30 53.14 -1.03 58.35
C ILE A 30 54.18 -0.89 57.24
N HIS A 31 55.43 -0.71 57.62
CA HIS A 31 56.54 -0.58 56.68
C HIS A 31 57.06 -1.98 56.33
N VAL A 32 57.09 -2.29 55.03
CA VAL A 32 57.62 -3.54 54.47
C VAL A 32 58.58 -3.19 53.33
N GLY A 33 59.88 -3.22 53.62
CA GLY A 33 60.90 -2.69 52.71
C GLY A 33 60.72 -1.19 52.50
N ASP A 34 60.74 -0.74 51.24
CA ASP A 34 60.55 0.66 50.87
C ASP A 34 59.07 1.08 50.77
N TYR A 35 58.14 0.16 51.03
CA TYR A 35 56.71 0.41 50.92
C TYR A 35 56.07 0.54 52.30
N THR A 36 55.20 1.53 52.46
CA THR A 36 54.34 1.68 53.64
C THR A 36 52.93 1.27 53.27
N LEU A 37 52.46 0.12 53.77
CA LEU A 37 51.05 -0.24 53.67
C LEU A 37 50.25 0.63 54.64
N ARG A 38 49.23 1.29 54.12
CA ARG A 38 48.28 2.11 54.89
C ARG A 38 46.89 1.52 54.74
N TYR A 39 46.15 1.52 55.84
CA TYR A 39 44.75 1.11 55.84
C TYR A 39 43.87 2.31 56.22
N PRO A 40 42.83 2.63 55.43
CA PRO A 40 42.02 3.82 55.67
C PRO A 40 41.28 3.73 57.00
N LYS A 41 41.35 4.80 57.80
CA LYS A 41 40.64 4.87 59.08
C LYS A 41 39.17 5.17 58.85
N LEU A 42 38.31 4.59 59.70
CA LEU A 42 36.87 4.89 59.67
C LEU A 42 36.59 6.39 59.88
N THR A 43 37.39 7.08 60.69
CA THR A 43 37.24 8.53 60.92
C THR A 43 37.50 9.37 59.67
N GLU A 44 38.50 9.04 58.85
CA GLU A 44 38.82 9.77 57.61
C GLU A 44 37.72 9.65 56.54
N ILE A 45 37.01 8.51 56.52
CA ILE A 45 35.90 8.27 55.58
C ILE A 45 34.68 9.14 55.94
N PHE A 46 34.45 9.40 57.24
CA PHE A 46 33.31 10.19 57.71
C PHE A 46 33.65 11.67 57.98
N GLU A 47 34.91 12.05 58.18
CA GLU A 47 35.34 13.45 58.35
C GLU A 47 35.37 14.24 57.02
N LYS A 48 35.52 13.56 55.87
CA LYS A 48 35.59 14.23 54.55
C LYS A 48 34.31 14.96 54.14
N GLN A 49 33.24 14.87 54.95
CA GLN A 49 31.97 15.54 54.68
C GLN A 49 31.72 16.81 55.49
N ASN A 50 32.55 17.17 56.50
CA ASN A 50 32.20 18.24 57.46
C ASN A 50 33.28 19.31 57.76
N SER A 51 34.33 19.44 56.95
CA SER A 51 35.26 20.57 57.07
C SER A 51 35.43 21.33 55.74
N ALA A 52 34.64 22.40 55.62
CA ALA A 52 34.86 23.71 54.99
C ALA A 52 36.05 23.85 54.01
N MET A 53 35.84 24.35 52.79
CA MET A 53 35.68 25.79 52.52
C MET A 53 36.82 26.59 53.17
N GLY A 54 37.93 26.70 52.46
CA GLY A 54 39.13 27.39 52.91
C GLY A 54 40.23 27.34 51.85
N ASP A 55 40.16 28.29 50.92
CA ASP A 55 41.27 28.87 50.17
C ASP A 55 42.19 27.93 49.35
N SER A 56 41.87 27.83 48.06
CA SER A 56 42.76 27.79 46.89
C SER A 56 42.17 26.87 45.83
N LEU A 57 41.69 27.49 44.75
CA LEU A 57 41.64 27.01 43.36
C LEU A 57 40.76 28.00 42.61
N ALA A 58 41.35 29.16 42.31
CA ALA A 58 40.99 29.87 41.11
C ALA A 58 41.28 28.96 39.91
N ASP A 59 40.34 28.93 38.98
CA ASP A 59 40.44 28.37 37.64
C ASP A 59 40.09 26.88 37.45
N SER A 60 38.77 26.60 37.47
CA SER A 60 38.18 25.74 36.45
C SER A 60 36.69 26.03 36.35
N SER A 61 36.26 26.70 35.28
CA SER A 61 34.88 26.67 34.79
C SER A 61 34.54 25.29 34.21
N ALA A 62 34.78 24.23 34.97
CA ALA A 62 34.38 22.89 34.57
C ALA A 62 32.86 22.83 34.76
N ALA A 63 32.13 22.84 33.64
CA ALA A 63 30.69 22.57 33.63
C ALA A 63 30.43 21.31 34.47
N ASP A 64 29.31 21.30 35.21
CA ASP A 64 28.83 20.12 35.90
C ASP A 64 28.91 18.92 34.95
N PRO A 65 29.53 17.79 35.32
CA PRO A 65 29.58 16.60 34.48
C PRO A 65 28.23 16.20 33.89
N GLU A 66 27.12 16.44 34.61
CA GLU A 66 25.76 16.23 34.08
C GLU A 66 25.38 17.23 32.98
N ASP A 67 25.74 18.50 33.13
CA ASP A 67 25.52 19.54 32.11
C ASP A 67 26.37 19.27 30.86
N ALA A 68 27.62 18.85 31.02
CA ALA A 68 28.50 18.48 29.90
C ALA A 68 27.98 17.23 29.16
N ILE A 69 27.48 16.22 29.88
CA ILE A 69 26.84 15.05 29.27
C ILE A 69 25.56 15.47 28.53
N ARG A 70 24.73 16.34 29.12
CA ARG A 70 23.53 16.87 28.46
C ARG A 70 23.88 17.62 27.17
N GLU A 71 24.87 18.50 27.20
CA GLU A 71 25.36 19.22 26.02
C GLU A 71 25.89 18.28 24.94
N MET A 72 26.66 17.26 25.32
CA MET A 72 27.16 16.25 24.38
C MET A 72 26.02 15.44 23.75
N MET A 73 25.02 15.05 24.55
CA MET A 73 23.82 14.36 24.07
C MET A 73 23.00 15.25 23.13
N GLU A 74 22.81 16.53 23.46
CA GLU A 74 22.13 17.49 22.60
C GLU A 74 22.89 17.74 21.30
N ALA A 75 24.21 17.90 21.34
CA ALA A 75 25.05 18.06 20.16
C ALA A 75 24.99 16.82 19.25
N THR A 76 24.97 15.63 19.84
CA THR A 76 24.82 14.36 19.12
C THR A 76 23.44 14.27 18.45
N LYS A 77 22.37 14.59 19.20
CA LYS A 77 21.00 14.64 18.68
C LYS A 77 20.85 15.65 17.53
N ARG A 78 21.46 16.84 17.64
CA ARG A 78 21.47 17.86 16.58
C ARG A 78 22.17 17.36 15.32
N LYS A 79 23.33 16.72 15.45
CA LYS A 79 24.09 16.18 14.31
C LYS A 79 23.30 15.08 13.59
N GLU A 80 22.64 14.21 14.35
CA GLU A 80 21.77 13.17 13.81
C GLU A 80 20.57 13.77 13.08
N PHE A 81 19.89 14.76 13.68
CA PHE A 81 18.74 15.43 13.06
C PHE A 81 19.12 16.17 11.77
N ALA A 82 20.26 16.84 11.77
CA ALA A 82 20.81 17.50 10.58
C ALA A 82 21.06 16.49 9.45
N ALA A 83 21.59 15.30 9.77
CA ALA A 83 21.87 14.27 8.77
C ALA A 83 20.62 13.77 8.02
N PHE A 84 19.46 13.72 8.68
CA PHE A 84 18.20 13.29 8.05
C PHE A 84 17.39 14.44 7.45
N SER A 85 17.57 15.66 7.96
CA SER A 85 16.74 16.82 7.62
C SER A 85 16.68 17.12 6.11
N ASP A 86 17.79 16.98 5.39
CA ASP A 86 17.84 17.27 3.95
C ASP A 86 17.08 16.23 3.11
N SER A 87 17.25 14.94 3.42
CA SER A 87 16.51 13.87 2.77
C SER A 87 15.02 13.95 3.07
N LEU A 88 14.63 14.14 4.34
CA LEU A 88 13.22 14.33 4.73
C LEU A 88 12.62 15.54 4.01
N LYS A 89 13.37 16.65 3.93
CA LYS A 89 12.93 17.87 3.22
C LYS A 89 12.67 17.59 1.74
N PHE A 90 13.51 16.80 1.07
CA PHE A 90 13.32 16.46 -0.34
C PHE A 90 11.96 15.79 -0.58
N TYR A 91 11.63 14.77 0.22
CA TYR A 91 10.33 14.09 0.14
C TYR A 91 9.17 15.03 0.49
N GLU A 92 9.28 15.77 1.60
CA GLU A 92 8.24 16.71 2.04
C GLU A 92 7.99 17.85 1.04
N ASP A 93 9.04 18.36 0.38
CA ASP A 93 8.90 19.35 -0.69
C ASP A 93 8.16 18.75 -1.91
N PHE A 94 8.43 17.48 -2.25
CA PHE A 94 7.65 16.77 -3.27
C PHE A 94 6.17 16.59 -2.82
N PHE A 95 5.91 16.12 -1.60
CA PHE A 95 4.55 15.95 -1.08
C PHE A 95 3.77 17.24 -0.95
N ARG A 96 4.44 18.40 -0.88
CA ARG A 96 3.77 19.72 -0.84
C ARG A 96 3.62 20.35 -2.22
N LYS A 97 4.62 20.22 -3.09
CA LYS A 97 4.75 21.04 -4.32
C LYS A 97 4.85 20.22 -5.60
N GLY A 98 5.18 18.94 -5.51
CA GLY A 98 5.30 18.04 -6.66
C GLY A 98 4.04 18.06 -7.52
N LYS A 99 4.19 18.05 -8.85
CA LYS A 99 3.05 18.09 -9.77
C LYS A 99 2.25 16.78 -9.72
N THR A 100 2.94 15.67 -9.54
CA THR A 100 2.37 14.31 -9.50
C THR A 100 2.00 13.83 -8.10
N ARG A 101 2.22 14.66 -7.06
CA ARG A 101 1.95 14.30 -5.66
C ARG A 101 0.50 13.83 -5.44
N PHE A 102 0.29 13.06 -4.38
CA PHE A 102 -1.03 12.87 -3.78
C PHE A 102 -1.36 14.02 -2.84
N ASP A 103 -2.62 14.39 -2.76
CA ASP A 103 -3.14 15.27 -1.72
C ASP A 103 -3.67 14.35 -0.60
N LEU A 104 -3.11 14.47 0.60
CA LEU A 104 -3.35 13.53 1.70
C LEU A 104 -4.21 14.15 2.80
N PRO A 105 -5.06 13.36 3.48
CA PRO A 105 -5.81 13.81 4.65
C PRO A 105 -4.86 14.40 5.69
N ASN A 106 -5.24 15.56 6.24
CA ASN A 106 -4.41 16.31 7.21
C ASN A 106 -3.00 16.67 6.72
N ASN A 107 -2.70 16.53 5.42
CA ASN A 107 -1.35 16.59 4.84
C ASN A 107 -0.36 15.62 5.49
N ASP A 108 -0.84 14.47 5.96
CA ASP A 108 -0.01 13.47 6.63
C ASP A 108 0.79 12.67 5.58
N PRO A 109 2.13 12.80 5.53
CA PRO A 109 2.95 12.09 4.54
C PRO A 109 3.05 10.57 4.79
N THR A 110 2.63 10.10 5.97
CA THR A 110 2.66 8.69 6.40
C THR A 110 1.38 7.94 6.05
N TRP A 111 0.43 8.58 5.37
CA TRP A 111 -0.89 8.01 5.06
C TRP A 111 -0.83 6.64 4.34
N PHE A 112 0.18 6.42 3.50
CA PHE A 112 0.36 5.13 2.80
C PHE A 112 1.13 4.07 3.60
N ASP A 113 1.69 4.38 4.77
CA ASP A 113 2.56 3.48 5.54
C ASP A 113 1.84 2.16 5.88
N ARG A 114 0.55 2.22 6.25
CA ARG A 114 -0.27 1.03 6.53
C ARG A 114 -0.38 0.13 5.30
N PHE A 115 -0.64 0.72 4.14
CA PHE A 115 -0.74 -0.01 2.89
C PHE A 115 0.60 -0.64 2.49
N PHE A 116 1.71 0.09 2.58
CA PHE A 116 3.04 -0.46 2.29
C PHE A 116 3.43 -1.59 3.23
N LEU A 117 3.11 -1.47 4.53
CA LEU A 117 3.31 -2.55 5.49
C LEU A 117 2.54 -3.81 5.09
N HIS A 118 1.29 -3.67 4.64
CA HIS A 118 0.53 -4.81 4.14
C HIS A 118 1.19 -5.48 2.92
N LEU A 119 1.78 -4.71 2.00
CA LEU A 119 2.52 -5.24 0.85
C LEU A 119 3.78 -6.00 1.27
N GLU A 120 4.58 -5.44 2.18
CA GLU A 120 5.79 -6.11 2.69
C GLU A 120 5.44 -7.42 3.43
N LEU A 121 4.40 -7.40 4.28
CA LEU A 121 3.94 -8.59 5.00
C LEU A 121 3.35 -9.67 4.06
N ALA A 122 2.70 -9.27 2.97
CA ALA A 122 2.12 -10.20 2.00
C ALA A 122 3.18 -11.15 1.42
N SER A 123 4.37 -10.62 1.15
CA SER A 123 5.52 -11.39 0.67
C SER A 123 6.00 -12.41 1.71
N LEU A 124 6.08 -12.01 2.98
CA LEU A 124 6.53 -12.87 4.08
C LEU A 124 5.53 -13.99 4.42
N ASP A 125 4.24 -13.67 4.42
CA ASP A 125 3.17 -14.59 4.84
C ASP A 125 2.62 -15.45 3.68
N SER A 126 3.20 -15.36 2.49
CA SER A 126 2.70 -16.03 1.28
C SER A 126 1.22 -15.73 0.99
N ASN A 127 0.86 -14.45 1.09
CA ASN A 127 -0.49 -13.93 0.87
C ASN A 127 -0.50 -12.90 -0.25
N VAL A 128 -1.67 -12.70 -0.85
CA VAL A 128 -1.88 -11.68 -1.89
C VAL A 128 -2.69 -10.53 -1.30
N VAL A 129 -2.21 -9.30 -1.49
CA VAL A 129 -2.93 -8.06 -1.19
C VAL A 129 -3.56 -7.54 -2.47
N HIS A 130 -4.85 -7.23 -2.41
CA HIS A 130 -5.57 -6.68 -3.56
C HIS A 130 -5.68 -5.16 -3.48
N ILE A 131 -5.44 -4.53 -4.63
CA ILE A 131 -5.82 -3.16 -4.94
C ILE A 131 -7.02 -3.23 -5.87
N VAL A 132 -8.17 -2.72 -5.44
CA VAL A 132 -9.37 -2.71 -6.30
C VAL A 132 -9.49 -1.35 -6.97
N HIS A 133 -9.20 -1.30 -8.28
CA HIS A 133 -9.26 -0.07 -9.07
C HIS A 133 -10.61 0.02 -9.78
N TYR A 134 -11.52 0.79 -9.19
CA TYR A 134 -12.79 1.15 -9.79
C TYR A 134 -12.62 2.38 -10.67
N GLY A 135 -13.19 2.33 -11.87
CA GLY A 135 -13.12 3.47 -12.78
C GLY A 135 -14.24 3.52 -13.80
N ASP A 136 -14.15 4.51 -14.68
CA ASP A 136 -15.07 4.70 -15.81
C ASP A 136 -14.45 4.20 -17.14
N SER A 137 -14.72 4.89 -18.25
CA SER A 137 -14.20 4.53 -19.58
C SER A 137 -12.68 4.69 -19.71
N GLN A 138 -12.01 5.50 -18.90
CA GLN A 138 -10.54 5.60 -18.94
C GLN A 138 -9.86 4.28 -18.53
N LEU A 139 -10.55 3.50 -17.68
CA LEU A 139 -10.06 2.25 -17.12
C LEU A 139 -10.37 1.02 -17.99
N GLU A 140 -11.20 1.18 -19.02
CA GLU A 140 -11.54 0.09 -19.92
C GLU A 140 -10.32 -0.50 -20.61
N GLU A 141 -10.44 -1.76 -21.00
CA GLU A 141 -9.36 -2.58 -21.56
C GLU A 141 -8.12 -2.69 -20.68
N ASP A 142 -8.23 -2.39 -19.38
CA ASP A 142 -7.13 -2.50 -18.41
C ASP A 142 -6.01 -1.48 -18.69
N ARG A 143 -6.31 -0.35 -19.35
CA ARG A 143 -5.29 0.52 -19.95
C ARG A 143 -4.39 1.27 -18.96
N ILE A 144 -4.92 1.64 -17.79
CA ILE A 144 -4.15 2.28 -16.71
C ILE A 144 -3.72 1.21 -15.71
N SER A 145 -4.69 0.44 -15.20
CA SER A 145 -4.48 -0.63 -14.22
C SER A 145 -3.40 -1.64 -14.63
N ALA A 146 -3.26 -1.97 -15.92
CA ALA A 146 -2.21 -2.90 -16.36
C ALA A 146 -0.79 -2.38 -16.09
N THR A 147 -0.58 -1.07 -16.24
CA THR A 147 0.73 -0.44 -16.00
C THR A 147 1.01 -0.39 -14.50
N ILE A 148 0.00 0.03 -13.72
CA ILE A 148 0.10 0.03 -12.25
C ILE A 148 0.35 -1.39 -11.73
N ARG A 149 -0.36 -2.38 -12.27
CA ARG A 149 -0.20 -3.79 -11.91
C ARG A 149 1.21 -4.29 -12.15
N GLU A 150 1.76 -4.06 -13.34
CA GLU A 150 3.10 -4.56 -13.68
C GLU A 150 4.17 -3.90 -12.79
N ASP A 151 4.13 -2.57 -12.63
CA ASP A 151 5.12 -1.86 -11.81
C ASP A 151 5.07 -2.25 -10.32
N LEU A 152 3.86 -2.48 -9.77
CA LEU A 152 3.74 -2.93 -8.39
C LEU A 152 4.10 -4.41 -8.22
N GLN A 153 3.82 -5.25 -9.21
CA GLN A 153 4.24 -6.66 -9.19
C GLN A 153 5.76 -6.81 -9.34
N ASP A 154 6.40 -5.92 -10.10
CA ASP A 154 7.87 -5.80 -10.17
C ASP A 154 8.47 -5.48 -8.79
N GLU A 155 7.88 -4.51 -8.07
CA GLU A 155 8.42 -4.00 -6.80
C GLU A 155 8.12 -4.92 -5.61
N PHE A 156 6.87 -5.37 -5.46
CA PHE A 156 6.39 -6.07 -4.26
C PHE A 156 6.23 -7.58 -4.46
N GLY A 157 6.54 -8.07 -5.66
CA GLY A 157 6.14 -9.40 -6.09
C GLY A 157 4.64 -9.48 -6.35
N GLY A 158 4.21 -10.56 -6.98
CA GLY A 158 2.84 -10.75 -7.41
C GLY A 158 2.78 -11.22 -8.85
N ALA A 159 1.63 -11.75 -9.21
CA ALA A 159 1.39 -12.24 -10.56
C ALA A 159 -0.11 -12.32 -10.83
N GLY A 160 -0.45 -12.47 -12.11
CA GLY A 160 -1.83 -12.63 -12.55
C GLY A 160 -2.61 -11.31 -12.61
N PRO A 161 -3.80 -11.33 -13.24
CA PRO A 161 -4.62 -10.14 -13.47
C PRO A 161 -5.47 -9.71 -12.28
N GLY A 162 -5.54 -10.47 -11.20
CA GLY A 162 -6.49 -10.22 -10.12
C GLY A 162 -7.88 -10.77 -10.40
N MET A 163 -8.89 -10.12 -9.82
CA MET A 163 -10.30 -10.39 -10.01
C MET A 163 -10.79 -9.99 -11.41
N MET A 164 -11.62 -10.85 -11.98
CA MET A 164 -12.33 -10.68 -13.25
C MET A 164 -13.77 -11.17 -13.10
N PRO A 165 -14.74 -10.59 -13.83
CA PRO A 165 -16.08 -11.12 -13.84
C PRO A 165 -16.13 -12.42 -14.68
N PRO A 166 -17.07 -13.34 -14.40
CA PRO A 166 -17.22 -14.58 -15.17
C PRO A 166 -17.56 -14.36 -16.66
N ILE A 167 -18.12 -13.19 -16.99
CA ILE A 167 -18.37 -12.72 -18.35
C ILE A 167 -17.70 -11.36 -18.51
N MET A 168 -16.59 -11.31 -19.25
CA MET A 168 -15.95 -10.07 -19.68
C MET A 168 -16.46 -9.64 -21.06
N THR A 169 -17.17 -8.51 -21.13
CA THR A 169 -17.62 -7.90 -22.39
C THR A 169 -16.61 -6.92 -22.98
N VAL A 170 -15.79 -6.30 -22.13
CA VAL A 170 -14.67 -5.46 -22.54
C VAL A 170 -13.40 -6.28 -22.42
N PRO A 171 -12.63 -6.48 -23.52
CA PRO A 171 -11.43 -7.29 -23.48
C PRO A 171 -10.32 -6.59 -22.71
N SER A 172 -9.57 -7.33 -21.88
CA SER A 172 -8.33 -6.82 -21.27
C SER A 172 -7.16 -6.87 -22.25
N MET A 173 -6.25 -5.89 -22.15
CA MET A 173 -5.00 -5.89 -22.90
C MET A 173 -3.96 -6.90 -22.38
N THR A 174 -4.10 -7.36 -21.13
CA THR A 174 -3.16 -8.27 -20.46
C THR A 174 -3.64 -9.73 -20.49
N THR A 175 -4.96 -9.93 -20.43
CA THR A 175 -5.57 -11.24 -20.23
C THR A 175 -6.60 -11.56 -21.31
N SER A 176 -6.49 -12.76 -21.88
CA SER A 176 -7.52 -13.38 -22.70
C SER A 176 -8.51 -14.10 -21.80
N HIS A 177 -9.81 -13.92 -22.08
CA HIS A 177 -10.88 -14.53 -21.34
C HIS A 177 -11.96 -15.02 -22.30
N SER A 178 -12.44 -16.24 -22.09
CA SER A 178 -13.58 -16.79 -22.81
C SER A 178 -14.50 -17.53 -21.87
N ASN A 179 -15.79 -17.54 -22.19
CA ASN A 179 -16.80 -18.31 -21.49
C ASN A 179 -17.76 -18.96 -22.48
N SER A 180 -18.41 -20.03 -22.05
CA SER A 180 -19.43 -20.75 -22.82
C SER A 180 -20.40 -21.47 -21.87
N GLY A 181 -21.61 -21.73 -22.33
CA GLY A 181 -22.61 -22.47 -21.57
C GLY A 181 -23.64 -21.56 -20.89
N ALA A 182 -24.25 -22.05 -19.81
CA ALA A 182 -25.43 -21.45 -19.19
C ALA A 182 -25.09 -20.31 -18.21
N LEU A 183 -24.38 -19.28 -18.68
CA LEU A 183 -24.07 -18.07 -17.91
C LEU A 183 -24.88 -16.88 -18.42
N SER A 184 -25.50 -16.14 -17.50
CA SER A 184 -26.20 -14.87 -17.78
C SER A 184 -25.62 -13.76 -16.92
N ARG A 185 -25.27 -12.62 -17.53
CA ARG A 185 -24.61 -11.50 -16.85
C ARG A 185 -25.65 -10.53 -16.28
N TYR A 186 -25.34 -9.99 -15.10
CA TYR A 186 -26.08 -8.88 -14.49
C TYR A 186 -25.10 -7.81 -14.01
N ILE A 187 -25.40 -6.54 -14.28
CA ILE A 187 -24.55 -5.38 -13.94
C ILE A 187 -25.35 -4.30 -13.21
N LEU A 188 -24.70 -3.56 -12.31
CA LEU A 188 -25.36 -2.49 -11.54
C LEU A 188 -25.42 -1.16 -12.30
N PHE A 189 -24.48 -0.95 -13.22
CA PHE A 189 -24.39 0.24 -14.06
C PHE A 189 -24.50 -0.16 -15.53
N GLY A 190 -25.69 -0.01 -16.10
CA GLY A 190 -25.97 -0.41 -17.48
C GLY A 190 -27.47 -0.36 -17.81
N PRO A 191 -27.89 -1.05 -18.89
CA PRO A 191 -29.29 -1.18 -19.26
C PRO A 191 -30.11 -1.82 -18.14
N LYS A 192 -31.37 -1.41 -18.00
CA LYS A 192 -32.25 -1.89 -16.92
C LYS A 192 -32.54 -3.40 -17.03
N GLU A 193 -32.49 -3.93 -18.25
CA GLU A 193 -32.70 -5.34 -18.56
C GLU A 193 -31.57 -6.24 -18.06
N GLU A 194 -30.39 -5.65 -17.81
CA GLU A 194 -29.23 -6.34 -17.22
C GLU A 194 -29.10 -6.06 -15.71
N GLU A 195 -30.04 -5.31 -15.12
CA GLU A 195 -30.10 -5.08 -13.68
C GLU A 195 -30.81 -6.27 -13.00
N ALA A 196 -30.25 -6.75 -11.89
CA ALA A 196 -30.91 -7.75 -11.06
C ALA A 196 -32.00 -7.10 -10.21
N ASP A 197 -32.93 -7.91 -9.71
CA ASP A 197 -33.98 -7.46 -8.77
C ASP A 197 -33.47 -7.27 -7.33
N HIS A 198 -32.15 -7.40 -7.12
CA HIS A 198 -31.50 -7.33 -5.82
C HIS A 198 -30.13 -6.64 -5.89
N SER A 199 -29.61 -6.24 -4.73
CA SER A 199 -28.34 -5.49 -4.59
C SER A 199 -27.05 -6.33 -4.53
N ARG A 200 -27.12 -7.67 -4.65
CA ARG A 200 -25.95 -8.57 -4.51
C ARG A 200 -25.05 -8.58 -5.75
N TYR A 201 -24.32 -7.49 -5.99
CA TYR A 201 -23.43 -7.35 -7.15
C TYR A 201 -21.96 -7.67 -6.88
N GLY A 202 -21.61 -7.94 -5.61
CA GLY A 202 -20.24 -8.27 -5.22
C GLY A 202 -19.22 -7.15 -5.50
N PRO A 203 -17.92 -7.46 -5.47
CA PRO A 203 -16.85 -6.47 -5.54
C PRO A 203 -16.66 -5.91 -6.95
N LEU A 204 -17.19 -6.54 -7.99
CA LEU A 204 -17.02 -6.07 -9.37
C LEU A 204 -18.21 -5.24 -9.89
N ALA A 205 -19.18 -4.93 -9.01
CA ALA A 205 -20.46 -4.31 -9.36
C ALA A 205 -21.24 -5.05 -10.48
N GLN A 206 -20.98 -6.36 -10.60
CA GLN A 206 -21.57 -7.27 -11.57
C GLN A 206 -21.41 -8.71 -11.12
N PHE A 207 -22.25 -9.60 -11.63
CA PHE A 207 -22.14 -11.03 -11.41
C PHE A 207 -22.61 -11.81 -12.64
N ALA A 208 -22.34 -13.12 -12.67
CA ALA A 208 -22.96 -14.03 -13.61
C ALA A 208 -23.80 -15.06 -12.87
N LYS A 209 -25.04 -15.26 -13.31
CA LYS A 209 -25.88 -16.37 -12.88
C LYS A 209 -25.55 -17.59 -13.73
N LEU A 210 -25.20 -18.70 -13.08
CA LEU A 210 -25.04 -20.01 -13.66
C LEU A 210 -26.32 -20.81 -13.45
N GLU A 211 -26.87 -21.39 -14.52
CA GLU A 211 -28.02 -22.31 -14.48
C GLU A 211 -27.80 -23.52 -15.40
N GLY A 212 -26.98 -24.47 -14.95
CA GLY A 212 -26.59 -25.63 -15.75
C GLY A 212 -25.09 -25.79 -15.78
N GLU A 213 -24.52 -25.98 -16.96
CA GLU A 213 -23.07 -26.18 -17.15
C GLU A 213 -22.45 -25.01 -17.89
N ALA A 214 -21.25 -24.62 -17.48
CA ALA A 214 -20.45 -23.60 -18.14
C ALA A 214 -18.96 -23.91 -18.07
N ALA A 215 -18.21 -23.30 -18.98
CA ALA A 215 -16.76 -23.30 -18.93
C ALA A 215 -16.24 -21.87 -19.05
N ILE A 216 -15.21 -21.55 -18.27
CA ILE A 216 -14.54 -20.25 -18.29
C ILE A 216 -13.05 -20.50 -18.43
N THR A 217 -12.40 -19.82 -19.37
CA THR A 217 -10.95 -19.91 -19.57
C THR A 217 -10.34 -18.53 -19.39
N ILE A 218 -9.30 -18.46 -18.57
CA ILE A 218 -8.45 -17.27 -18.41
C ILE A 218 -7.03 -17.62 -18.83
N GLN A 219 -6.41 -16.75 -19.61
CA GLN A 219 -5.07 -17.00 -20.15
C GLN A 219 -4.31 -15.69 -20.36
N LYS A 220 -3.01 -15.64 -20.02
CA LYS A 220 -2.14 -14.53 -20.41
C LYS A 220 -2.20 -14.30 -21.92
N ARG A 221 -2.40 -13.07 -22.35
CA ARG A 221 -2.56 -12.75 -23.78
C ARG A 221 -1.26 -13.01 -24.54
N LYS A 222 -1.28 -13.98 -25.47
CA LYS A 222 -0.09 -14.45 -26.19
C LYS A 222 0.60 -13.37 -27.02
N GLU A 223 -0.17 -12.49 -27.64
CA GLU A 223 0.30 -11.38 -28.49
C GLU A 223 1.05 -10.29 -27.71
N ARG A 224 0.95 -10.30 -26.38
CA ARG A 224 1.56 -9.32 -25.47
C ARG A 224 2.53 -9.97 -24.49
N LYS A 225 3.07 -11.15 -24.84
CA LYS A 225 3.88 -11.98 -23.92
C LYS A 225 5.05 -11.25 -23.24
N ASN A 226 5.63 -10.24 -23.90
CA ASN A 226 6.78 -9.47 -23.42
C ASN A 226 6.41 -8.10 -22.80
N ALA A 227 5.14 -7.69 -22.86
CA ALA A 227 4.73 -6.36 -22.35
C ALA A 227 4.28 -6.40 -20.88
N PHE A 228 3.75 -7.55 -20.44
CA PHE A 228 3.26 -7.77 -19.08
C PHE A 228 3.77 -9.12 -18.59
N SER A 229 4.94 -9.11 -17.98
CA SER A 229 5.68 -10.33 -17.63
C SER A 229 4.99 -11.09 -16.49
N HIS A 230 4.49 -10.36 -15.48
CA HIS A 230 3.89 -10.90 -14.25
C HIS A 230 2.49 -11.49 -14.40
N VAL A 231 1.73 -11.04 -15.42
CA VAL A 231 0.34 -11.50 -15.63
C VAL A 231 0.24 -13.02 -15.88
N GLY A 232 1.32 -13.74 -16.21
CA GLY A 232 1.27 -15.16 -16.56
C GLY A 232 1.60 -16.16 -15.45
N GLY A 233 1.73 -15.70 -14.21
CA GLY A 233 2.21 -16.51 -13.07
C GLY A 233 1.13 -16.95 -12.09
N TYR A 234 0.01 -17.49 -12.56
CA TYR A 234 -1.09 -17.90 -11.67
C TYR A 234 -0.62 -19.02 -10.76
N SER A 235 -0.68 -18.79 -9.45
CA SER A 235 -0.44 -19.78 -8.40
C SER A 235 -1.66 -19.96 -7.50
N THR A 236 -2.56 -18.98 -7.47
CA THR A 236 -3.83 -19.05 -6.75
C THR A 236 -4.96 -18.76 -7.71
N VAL A 237 -6.01 -19.58 -7.68
CA VAL A 237 -7.26 -19.33 -8.43
C VAL A 237 -8.41 -19.34 -7.44
N LYS A 238 -9.28 -18.32 -7.49
CA LYS A 238 -10.46 -18.21 -6.62
C LYS A 238 -11.75 -18.05 -7.40
N ILE A 239 -12.86 -18.53 -6.84
CA ILE A 239 -14.23 -18.24 -7.28
C ILE A 239 -15.03 -17.74 -6.09
N LEU A 240 -15.60 -16.55 -6.21
CA LEU A 240 -16.49 -15.93 -5.23
C LEU A 240 -17.94 -16.13 -5.66
N MET A 241 -18.78 -16.69 -4.80
CA MET A 241 -20.18 -17.00 -5.11
C MET A 241 -21.13 -16.78 -3.94
N ASN A 242 -22.44 -16.79 -4.20
CA ASN A 242 -23.45 -16.80 -3.15
C ASN A 242 -23.38 -18.08 -2.29
N LYS A 243 -23.47 -17.91 -0.97
CA LYS A 243 -23.36 -19.01 0.01
C LYS A 243 -24.33 -20.17 -0.21
N GLY A 244 -25.58 -19.85 -0.56
CA GLY A 244 -26.67 -20.83 -0.69
C GLY A 244 -26.61 -21.71 -1.93
N ALA A 245 -25.68 -21.45 -2.84
CA ALA A 245 -25.57 -22.19 -4.09
C ALA A 245 -24.97 -23.59 -3.92
N HIS A 246 -25.39 -24.47 -4.84
CA HIS A 246 -24.72 -25.74 -5.11
C HIS A 246 -23.90 -25.57 -6.39
N LEU A 247 -22.59 -25.39 -6.23
CA LEU A 247 -21.64 -25.37 -7.35
C LEU A 247 -20.69 -26.58 -7.26
N LYS A 248 -20.63 -27.36 -8.33
CA LYS A 248 -19.50 -28.23 -8.64
C LYS A 248 -18.53 -27.47 -9.53
N ALA A 249 -17.27 -27.41 -9.14
CA ALA A 249 -16.24 -26.69 -9.88
C ALA A 249 -15.02 -27.58 -10.05
N LYS A 250 -14.54 -27.69 -11.29
CA LYS A 250 -13.29 -28.36 -11.64
C LYS A 250 -12.36 -27.36 -12.30
N LEU A 251 -11.08 -27.38 -11.93
CA LEU A 251 -10.06 -26.50 -12.49
C LEU A 251 -8.99 -27.31 -13.21
N ASN A 252 -8.80 -27.04 -14.50
CA ASN A 252 -7.68 -27.57 -15.28
C ASN A 252 -6.62 -26.48 -15.49
N VAL A 253 -5.36 -26.85 -15.30
CA VAL A 253 -4.19 -25.96 -15.47
C VAL A 253 -3.09 -26.64 -16.27
N ASN A 254 -2.16 -25.85 -16.81
CA ASN A 254 -0.94 -26.38 -17.38
C ASN A 254 0.10 -26.59 -16.28
N GLN A 255 0.63 -27.81 -16.17
CA GLN A 255 1.71 -28.15 -15.24
C GLN A 255 2.96 -28.58 -16.02
N THR A 256 4.13 -28.08 -15.61
CA THR A 256 5.42 -28.41 -16.22
C THR A 256 6.10 -29.52 -15.43
N PHE A 257 6.44 -30.60 -16.13
CA PHE A 257 7.20 -31.73 -15.60
C PHE A 257 8.64 -31.63 -16.09
N VAL A 258 9.59 -31.74 -15.16
CA VAL A 258 11.02 -31.74 -15.45
C VAL A 258 11.55 -33.15 -15.21
N GLU A 259 12.16 -33.74 -16.23
CA GLU A 259 12.76 -35.07 -16.20
C GLU A 259 14.26 -34.94 -16.49
N VAL A 260 15.12 -35.53 -15.65
CA VAL A 260 16.55 -35.61 -15.94
C VAL A 260 16.79 -36.73 -16.95
N VAL A 261 17.26 -36.38 -18.13
CA VAL A 261 17.44 -37.29 -19.28
C VAL A 261 18.90 -37.66 -19.55
N GLY A 262 19.82 -37.26 -18.67
CA GLY A 262 21.24 -37.56 -18.74
C GLY A 262 22.09 -36.43 -18.15
N GLU A 263 23.36 -36.38 -18.52
CA GLU A 263 24.31 -35.32 -18.14
C GLU A 263 24.89 -34.63 -19.40
N ASP A 264 25.31 -33.38 -19.26
CA ASP A 264 26.11 -32.69 -20.28
C ASP A 264 27.60 -33.05 -20.18
N ALA A 265 28.41 -32.47 -21.07
CA ALA A 265 29.84 -32.76 -21.13
C ALA A 265 30.60 -32.28 -19.87
N GLU A 266 29.99 -31.38 -19.10
CA GLU A 266 30.52 -30.85 -17.84
C GLU A 266 29.96 -31.58 -16.61
N GLY A 267 29.10 -32.59 -16.80
CA GLY A 267 28.49 -33.38 -15.72
C GLY A 267 27.23 -32.75 -15.12
N ASN A 268 26.65 -31.70 -15.71
CA ASN A 268 25.40 -31.14 -15.22
C ASN A 268 24.19 -31.94 -15.72
N PRO A 269 23.12 -32.10 -14.91
CA PRO A 269 21.91 -32.78 -15.33
C PRO A 269 21.27 -32.11 -16.56
N LYS A 270 21.05 -32.87 -17.62
CA LYS A 270 20.23 -32.45 -18.76
C LYS A 270 18.76 -32.64 -18.41
N GLU A 271 18.04 -31.53 -18.36
CA GLU A 271 16.61 -31.51 -18.09
C GLU A 271 15.77 -31.50 -19.38
N LYS A 272 14.77 -32.37 -19.45
CA LYS A 272 13.68 -32.31 -20.44
C LYS A 272 12.43 -31.78 -19.76
N ARG A 273 11.85 -30.72 -20.34
CA ARG A 273 10.63 -30.07 -19.83
C ARG A 273 9.43 -30.42 -20.70
N THR A 274 8.36 -30.93 -20.09
CA THR A 274 7.09 -31.25 -20.78
C THR A 274 5.92 -30.61 -20.05
N THR A 275 5.06 -29.88 -20.76
CA THR A 275 3.85 -29.28 -20.17
C THR A 275 2.63 -30.15 -20.48
N LYS A 276 1.83 -30.48 -19.46
CA LYS A 276 0.58 -31.24 -19.59
C LYS A 276 -0.58 -30.48 -18.95
N VAL A 277 -1.79 -30.69 -19.47
CA VAL A 277 -3.02 -30.22 -18.81
C VAL A 277 -3.36 -31.22 -17.70
N VAL A 278 -3.51 -30.73 -16.48
CA VAL A 278 -3.85 -31.53 -15.29
C VAL A 278 -5.06 -30.95 -14.58
N ASP A 279 -5.74 -31.80 -13.82
CA ASP A 279 -6.74 -31.38 -12.84
C ASP A 279 -6.03 -30.82 -11.61
N ALA A 280 -6.41 -29.62 -11.16
CA ALA A 280 -5.83 -28.96 -9.98
C ALA A 280 -6.33 -29.58 -8.65
N GLY A 281 -7.25 -30.54 -8.71
CA GLY A 281 -7.84 -31.18 -7.54
C GLY A 281 -8.99 -30.36 -6.94
N GLU A 282 -9.44 -30.77 -5.75
CA GLU A 282 -10.53 -30.10 -5.05
C GLU A 282 -10.08 -28.76 -4.45
N PRO A 283 -10.92 -27.70 -4.53
CA PRO A 283 -10.64 -26.43 -3.88
C PRO A 283 -10.78 -26.54 -2.36
N THR A 284 -10.06 -25.69 -1.65
CA THR A 284 -10.44 -25.31 -0.29
C THR A 284 -11.65 -24.37 -0.34
N VAL A 285 -12.60 -24.52 0.60
CA VAL A 285 -13.84 -23.74 0.60
C VAL A 285 -13.97 -22.97 1.90
N GLU A 286 -13.97 -21.64 1.80
CA GLU A 286 -14.29 -20.73 2.91
C GLU A 286 -15.75 -20.29 2.80
N THR A 287 -16.47 -20.28 3.92
CA THR A 287 -17.88 -19.88 3.98
C THR A 287 -18.07 -18.70 4.93
N TYR A 288 -18.67 -17.63 4.41
CA TYR A 288 -19.03 -16.42 5.14
C TYR A 288 -20.56 -16.37 5.34
N ASN A 289 -21.17 -15.21 5.64
CA ASN A 289 -22.61 -15.12 5.85
C ASN A 289 -23.39 -15.08 4.54
N LYS A 290 -22.90 -14.33 3.54
CA LYS A 290 -23.51 -14.22 2.20
C LYS A 290 -22.61 -14.82 1.10
N LEU A 291 -21.31 -14.97 1.35
CA LEU A 291 -20.32 -15.43 0.39
C LEU A 291 -19.83 -16.88 0.66
N LYS A 292 -19.49 -17.60 -0.40
CA LYS A 292 -18.58 -18.76 -0.39
C LYS A 292 -17.41 -18.50 -1.33
N VAL A 293 -16.22 -18.95 -0.96
CA VAL A 293 -14.99 -18.76 -1.74
C VAL A 293 -14.32 -20.10 -1.94
N TYR A 294 -14.18 -20.50 -3.21
CA TYR A 294 -13.44 -21.69 -3.60
C TYR A 294 -12.04 -21.26 -3.98
N THR A 295 -11.01 -21.84 -3.36
CA THR A 295 -9.61 -21.48 -3.56
C THR A 295 -8.78 -22.70 -3.92
N TRP A 296 -8.11 -22.65 -5.07
CA TRP A 296 -7.04 -23.57 -5.46
C TRP A 296 -5.69 -22.88 -5.28
N LYS A 297 -4.82 -23.47 -4.45
CA LYS A 297 -3.39 -23.16 -4.43
C LYS A 297 -2.68 -24.18 -5.32
N LEU A 298 -2.08 -23.72 -6.41
CA LEU A 298 -1.49 -24.55 -7.44
C LEU A 298 -0.07 -24.99 -7.05
N LYS A 299 0.32 -26.19 -7.48
CA LYS A 299 1.68 -26.72 -7.24
C LYS A 299 2.74 -25.98 -8.05
N ASP A 300 2.40 -25.61 -9.29
CA ASP A 300 3.26 -24.90 -10.21
C ASP A 300 2.52 -23.68 -10.76
N THR A 301 3.29 -22.64 -11.11
CA THR A 301 2.74 -21.46 -11.78
C THR A 301 2.21 -21.83 -13.18
N THR A 302 1.05 -21.32 -13.55
CA THR A 302 0.47 -21.48 -14.89
C THR A 302 0.07 -20.13 -15.48
N SER A 303 0.06 -20.02 -16.80
CA SER A 303 -0.46 -18.86 -17.53
C SER A 303 -1.85 -19.10 -18.12
N ILE A 304 -2.45 -20.24 -17.84
CA ILE A 304 -3.80 -20.63 -18.26
C ILE A 304 -4.51 -21.40 -17.16
N ALA A 305 -5.76 -21.04 -16.91
CA ALA A 305 -6.67 -21.73 -16.02
C ALA A 305 -8.02 -21.90 -16.73
N LYS A 306 -8.53 -23.13 -16.76
CA LYS A 306 -9.82 -23.47 -17.36
C LYS A 306 -10.71 -24.10 -16.32
N MET A 307 -11.78 -23.40 -15.99
CA MET A 307 -12.78 -23.81 -15.02
C MET A 307 -13.97 -24.43 -15.73
N TYR A 308 -14.45 -25.55 -15.20
CA TYR A 308 -15.67 -26.22 -15.60
C TYR A 308 -16.62 -26.20 -14.42
N LEU A 309 -17.79 -25.62 -14.63
CA LEU A 309 -18.75 -25.26 -13.59
C LEU A 309 -20.07 -25.95 -13.88
N SER A 310 -20.69 -26.54 -12.86
CA SER A 310 -22.05 -27.05 -12.97
C SER A 310 -22.87 -26.82 -11.71
N GLY A 311 -24.15 -26.44 -11.90
CA GLY A 311 -25.09 -26.22 -10.82
C GLY A 311 -25.92 -24.95 -11.00
N ASN A 312 -26.31 -24.35 -9.88
CA ASN A 312 -27.05 -23.08 -9.83
C ASN A 312 -26.39 -22.15 -8.81
N ALA A 313 -25.81 -21.06 -9.29
CA ALA A 313 -25.04 -20.11 -8.49
C ALA A 313 -25.01 -18.70 -9.08
N GLU A 314 -24.93 -17.69 -8.22
CA GLU A 314 -24.46 -16.35 -8.59
C GLU A 314 -22.95 -16.29 -8.34
N ILE A 315 -22.17 -16.05 -9.40
CA ILE A 315 -20.72 -15.93 -9.32
C ILE A 315 -20.34 -14.45 -9.42
N TYR A 316 -19.76 -13.92 -8.34
CA TYR A 316 -19.45 -12.51 -8.18
C TYR A 316 -18.07 -12.13 -8.74
N ALA A 317 -17.09 -13.02 -8.65
CA ALA A 317 -15.75 -12.81 -9.20
C ALA A 317 -15.02 -14.14 -9.40
N ILE A 318 -14.06 -14.13 -10.32
CA ILE A 318 -13.02 -15.14 -10.46
C ILE A 318 -11.69 -14.41 -10.31
N ALA A 319 -10.78 -14.90 -9.48
CA ALA A 319 -9.45 -14.32 -9.34
C ALA A 319 -8.38 -15.30 -9.80
N ALA A 320 -7.32 -14.78 -10.42
CA ALA A 320 -6.09 -15.52 -10.69
C ALA A 320 -4.90 -14.66 -10.30
N ASP A 321 -4.20 -15.12 -9.27
CA ASP A 321 -3.18 -14.36 -8.57
C ASP A 321 -1.89 -15.17 -8.46
N GLY A 322 -0.80 -14.50 -8.08
CA GLY A 322 0.46 -15.13 -7.69
C GLY A 322 0.34 -15.93 -6.40
N ALA A 323 1.49 -16.44 -5.93
CA ALA A 323 1.57 -17.11 -4.64
C ALA A 323 1.54 -16.11 -3.47
N TYR A 324 2.03 -14.90 -3.71
CA TYR A 324 2.13 -13.81 -2.74
C TYR A 324 2.21 -12.45 -3.45
N GLY A 325 2.28 -11.36 -2.68
CA GLY A 325 2.56 -10.01 -3.18
C GLY A 325 1.29 -9.24 -3.51
N VAL A 326 1.27 -8.54 -4.65
CA VAL A 326 0.16 -7.65 -5.02
C VAL A 326 -0.63 -8.14 -6.25
N ALA A 327 -1.95 -7.95 -6.17
CA ALA A 327 -2.87 -8.03 -7.30
C ALA A 327 -3.57 -6.69 -7.48
N VAL A 328 -3.79 -6.28 -8.74
CA VAL A 328 -4.50 -5.04 -9.07
C VAL A 328 -5.71 -5.37 -9.93
N ASP A 329 -6.89 -5.25 -9.33
CA ASP A 329 -8.17 -5.62 -9.94
C ASP A 329 -8.72 -4.47 -10.77
N ASN A 330 -9.02 -4.72 -12.04
CA ASN A 330 -9.51 -3.70 -12.96
C ASN A 330 -11.04 -3.72 -13.08
N VAL A 331 -11.72 -2.75 -12.46
CA VAL A 331 -13.18 -2.68 -12.42
C VAL A 331 -13.69 -1.44 -13.17
N ALA A 332 -13.69 -1.54 -14.50
CA ALA A 332 -14.15 -0.47 -15.39
C ALA A 332 -15.67 -0.50 -15.59
N MET A 333 -16.32 0.65 -15.37
CA MET A 333 -17.76 0.87 -15.61
C MET A 333 -17.94 2.06 -16.55
N ARG A 334 -17.92 1.80 -17.86
CA ARG A 334 -18.05 2.83 -18.90
C ARG A 334 -19.21 3.79 -18.61
N GLY A 335 -18.93 5.09 -18.57
CA GLY A 335 -19.93 6.15 -18.38
C GLY A 335 -20.36 6.35 -16.92
N SER A 336 -19.86 5.57 -15.98
CA SER A 336 -20.19 5.71 -14.56
C SER A 336 -19.60 6.98 -13.98
N SER A 337 -20.36 7.60 -13.07
CA SER A 337 -19.89 8.69 -12.21
C SER A 337 -19.45 8.20 -10.82
N GLY A 338 -19.34 6.88 -10.63
CA GLY A 338 -18.98 6.28 -9.35
C GLY A 338 -20.11 6.28 -8.32
N THR A 339 -21.35 6.60 -8.71
CA THR A 339 -22.50 6.82 -7.81
C THR A 339 -23.29 5.55 -7.47
N ILE A 340 -22.61 4.39 -7.45
CA ILE A 340 -23.25 3.07 -7.40
C ILE A 340 -22.99 2.27 -6.11
N PHE A 341 -21.90 2.54 -5.39
CA PHE A 341 -21.44 1.68 -4.30
C PHE A 341 -22.45 1.53 -3.16
N HIS A 342 -23.17 2.60 -2.83
CA HIS A 342 -24.24 2.57 -1.83
C HIS A 342 -25.44 1.67 -2.18
N ARG A 343 -25.56 1.23 -3.45
CA ARG A 343 -26.60 0.30 -3.93
C ARG A 343 -26.15 -1.16 -3.86
N ILE A 344 -24.86 -1.43 -3.65
CA ILE A 344 -24.33 -2.79 -3.51
C ILE A 344 -24.66 -3.29 -2.10
N ASP A 345 -25.01 -4.57 -1.98
CA ASP A 345 -25.20 -5.23 -0.68
C ASP A 345 -23.92 -5.11 0.15
N SER A 346 -24.00 -4.34 1.24
CA SER A 346 -22.83 -3.95 2.05
C SER A 346 -22.15 -5.14 2.72
N ASP A 347 -22.89 -6.15 3.14
CA ASP A 347 -22.31 -7.30 3.84
C ASP A 347 -21.59 -8.22 2.85
N LEU A 348 -22.20 -8.47 1.68
CA LEU A 348 -21.55 -9.23 0.62
C LEU A 348 -20.29 -8.52 0.13
N LEU A 349 -20.35 -7.19 -0.04
CA LEU A 349 -19.20 -6.40 -0.45
C LEU A 349 -18.08 -6.48 0.59
N ALA A 350 -18.41 -6.35 1.88
CA ALA A 350 -17.46 -6.47 2.98
C ALA A 350 -16.80 -7.86 3.03
N GLU A 351 -17.58 -8.92 2.92
CA GLU A 351 -17.08 -10.29 2.88
C GLU A 351 -16.18 -10.53 1.67
N SER A 352 -16.53 -9.95 0.51
CA SER A 352 -15.73 -10.06 -0.70
C SER A 352 -14.38 -9.35 -0.56
N TYR A 353 -14.37 -8.13 -0.03
CA TYR A 353 -13.12 -7.40 0.24
C TYR A 353 -12.24 -8.12 1.25
N LYS A 354 -12.83 -8.69 2.31
CA LYS A 354 -12.11 -9.49 3.30
C LYS A 354 -11.49 -10.74 2.68
N ALA A 355 -12.27 -11.50 1.92
CA ALA A 355 -11.79 -12.74 1.30
C ALA A 355 -10.69 -12.52 0.24
N MET A 356 -10.70 -11.33 -0.37
CA MET A 356 -9.67 -10.90 -1.32
C MET A 356 -8.54 -10.10 -0.66
N ASN A 357 -8.54 -9.91 0.65
CA ASN A 357 -7.51 -9.11 1.34
C ASN A 357 -7.29 -7.75 0.65
N ALA A 358 -8.38 -7.06 0.33
CA ALA A 358 -8.33 -5.76 -0.33
C ALA A 358 -7.85 -4.70 0.67
N ARG A 359 -6.71 -4.05 0.38
CA ARG A 359 -6.06 -3.07 1.28
C ARG A 359 -6.01 -1.64 0.73
N LEU A 360 -6.21 -1.49 -0.58
CA LEU A 360 -6.37 -0.19 -1.21
C LEU A 360 -7.54 -0.23 -2.18
N ILE A 361 -8.47 0.71 -2.04
CA ILE A 361 -9.57 0.91 -2.98
C ILE A 361 -9.32 2.21 -3.73
N ILE A 362 -9.11 2.10 -5.05
CA ILE A 362 -8.96 3.26 -5.92
C ILE A 362 -10.32 3.57 -6.56
N MET A 363 -10.80 4.80 -6.39
CA MET A 363 -12.03 5.32 -6.98
C MET A 363 -11.67 6.38 -8.03
N GLU A 364 -11.51 5.97 -9.28
CA GLU A 364 -11.21 6.85 -10.41
C GLU A 364 -12.48 7.32 -11.11
N TYR A 365 -12.98 8.49 -10.71
CA TYR A 365 -14.26 9.02 -11.20
C TYR A 365 -14.25 10.53 -11.32
N GLY A 366 -15.31 11.04 -11.94
CA GLY A 366 -15.63 12.46 -12.00
C GLY A 366 -15.78 12.99 -13.41
N GLY A 367 -15.19 12.32 -14.42
CA GLY A 367 -15.25 12.78 -15.81
C GLY A 367 -16.70 12.91 -16.30
N ASN A 368 -17.53 11.92 -15.98
CA ASN A 368 -18.95 11.91 -16.32
C ASN A 368 -19.81 12.88 -15.49
N LEU A 369 -19.30 13.43 -14.38
CA LEU A 369 -19.98 14.49 -13.61
C LEU A 369 -19.73 15.88 -14.19
N VAL A 370 -18.60 16.08 -14.88
CA VAL A 370 -18.15 17.41 -15.35
C VAL A 370 -19.17 18.09 -16.25
N PRO A 371 -19.80 17.44 -17.26
CA PRO A 371 -20.75 18.11 -18.14
C PRO A 371 -21.99 18.63 -17.40
N GLY A 372 -22.42 17.95 -16.32
CA GLY A 372 -23.60 18.32 -15.53
C GLY A 372 -23.32 19.23 -14.35
N THR A 373 -22.07 19.31 -13.88
CA THR A 373 -21.72 20.07 -12.67
C THR A 373 -21.66 21.58 -12.93
N ASN A 374 -22.33 22.34 -12.05
CA ASN A 374 -22.34 23.80 -12.04
C ASN A 374 -22.54 24.33 -10.60
N SER A 375 -22.53 25.66 -10.42
CA SER A 375 -22.66 26.28 -9.09
C SER A 375 -23.97 25.93 -8.36
N GLY A 376 -25.05 25.65 -9.10
CA GLY A 376 -26.36 25.32 -8.53
C GLY A 376 -26.47 23.90 -7.98
N ASN A 377 -25.61 22.96 -8.41
CA ASN A 377 -25.70 21.55 -7.99
C ASN A 377 -24.43 21.01 -7.32
N ILE A 378 -23.40 21.83 -7.12
CA ILE A 378 -22.11 21.37 -6.56
C ILE A 378 -22.24 20.72 -5.18
N GLU A 379 -23.10 21.26 -4.31
CA GLU A 379 -23.34 20.67 -2.98
C GLU A 379 -24.07 19.34 -3.05
N TRP A 380 -24.92 19.14 -4.06
CA TRP A 380 -25.51 17.82 -4.32
C TRP A 380 -24.45 16.84 -4.82
N THR A 381 -23.55 17.26 -5.71
CA THR A 381 -22.39 16.47 -6.16
C THR A 381 -21.52 16.05 -4.98
N LYS A 382 -21.25 16.96 -4.03
CA LYS A 382 -20.48 16.61 -2.83
C LYS A 382 -21.18 15.55 -1.99
N LYS A 383 -22.48 15.71 -1.74
CA LYS A 383 -23.28 14.77 -0.95
C LYS A 383 -23.35 13.38 -1.59
N ILE A 384 -23.56 13.30 -2.90
CA ILE A 384 -23.67 11.99 -3.56
C ILE A 384 -22.35 11.23 -3.53
N ILE A 385 -21.20 11.90 -3.72
CA ILE A 385 -19.87 11.28 -3.67
C ILE A 385 -19.47 10.90 -2.25
N THR A 386 -19.77 11.76 -1.27
CA THR A 386 -19.58 11.45 0.17
C THR A 386 -20.24 10.12 0.52
N ARG A 387 -21.49 9.91 0.07
CA ARG A 387 -22.23 8.66 0.31
C ARG A 387 -21.52 7.42 -0.30
N GLN A 388 -20.78 7.59 -1.38
CA GLN A 388 -20.06 6.47 -2.02
C GLN A 388 -18.80 6.10 -1.26
N ILE A 389 -18.00 7.10 -0.86
CA ILE A 389 -16.80 6.89 -0.04
C ILE A 389 -17.20 6.21 1.26
N GLN A 390 -18.23 6.71 1.94
CA GLN A 390 -18.74 6.13 3.19
C GLN A 390 -19.29 4.71 3.01
N ALA A 391 -19.87 4.39 1.86
CA ALA A 391 -20.31 3.02 1.57
C ALA A 391 -19.11 2.05 1.49
N ILE A 392 -18.02 2.45 0.84
CA ILE A 392 -16.78 1.67 0.80
C ILE A 392 -16.14 1.56 2.18
N GLN A 393 -16.04 2.67 2.92
CA GLN A 393 -15.47 2.67 4.29
C GLN A 393 -16.23 1.73 5.22
N LYS A 394 -17.57 1.73 5.12
CA LYS A 394 -18.41 0.80 5.88
C LYS A 394 -18.14 -0.65 5.48
N ALA A 395 -17.98 -0.93 4.19
CA ALA A 395 -17.73 -2.27 3.70
C ALA A 395 -16.30 -2.77 4.01
N ASN A 396 -15.31 -1.88 4.02
CA ASN A 396 -13.92 -2.24 4.31
C ASN A 396 -13.21 -1.14 5.11
N PRO A 397 -13.31 -1.15 6.45
CA PRO A 397 -12.62 -0.19 7.31
C PRO A 397 -11.09 -0.40 7.34
N ASP A 398 -10.62 -1.57 6.90
CA ASP A 398 -9.20 -1.92 6.92
C ASP A 398 -8.47 -1.54 5.63
N ALA A 399 -9.19 -1.05 4.61
CA ALA A 399 -8.58 -0.54 3.39
C ALA A 399 -8.42 0.97 3.42
N ASP A 400 -7.33 1.43 2.85
CA ASP A 400 -7.13 2.82 2.48
C ASP A 400 -7.96 3.13 1.22
N ILE A 401 -8.46 4.36 1.10
CA ILE A 401 -9.24 4.81 -0.07
C ILE A 401 -8.50 5.94 -0.76
N LEU A 402 -8.22 5.76 -2.03
CA LEU A 402 -7.63 6.76 -2.91
C LEU A 402 -8.63 7.17 -3.98
N PHE A 403 -9.02 8.43 -3.99
CA PHE A 403 -9.89 8.97 -5.03
C PHE A 403 -9.05 9.62 -6.14
N ILE A 404 -9.20 9.17 -7.38
CA ILE A 404 -8.57 9.79 -8.54
C ILE A 404 -9.62 10.66 -9.23
N GLY A 405 -9.36 11.95 -9.32
CA GLY A 405 -10.24 12.91 -9.99
C GLY A 405 -10.17 12.84 -11.52
N PRO A 406 -11.05 13.59 -12.21
CA PRO A 406 -11.10 13.57 -13.67
C PRO A 406 -9.83 14.12 -14.31
N ALA A 407 -9.51 13.55 -15.47
CA ALA A 407 -8.57 14.11 -16.45
C ALA A 407 -9.00 15.51 -16.94
N ASP A 408 -8.09 16.23 -17.59
CA ASP A 408 -8.52 17.31 -18.49
C ASP A 408 -9.33 16.73 -19.65
N MET A 409 -10.38 17.45 -20.04
CA MET A 409 -11.25 17.11 -21.15
C MET A 409 -11.69 18.39 -21.83
N ALA A 410 -11.79 18.38 -23.15
CA ALA A 410 -12.13 19.56 -23.93
C ALA A 410 -13.39 19.36 -24.78
N ARG A 411 -14.08 20.47 -25.07
CA ARG A 411 -15.18 20.55 -26.03
C ARG A 411 -14.97 21.71 -26.98
N GLN A 412 -15.60 21.63 -28.14
CA GLN A 412 -15.66 22.79 -29.02
C GLN A 412 -16.62 23.84 -28.45
N LYS A 413 -16.13 25.08 -28.40
CA LYS A 413 -16.91 26.28 -28.11
C LYS A 413 -16.40 27.39 -29.01
N ASP A 414 -17.29 28.04 -29.75
CA ASP A 414 -16.96 29.14 -30.67
C ASP A 414 -15.84 28.78 -31.67
N GLY A 415 -15.86 27.55 -32.19
CA GLY A 415 -14.87 27.04 -33.15
C GLY A 415 -13.50 26.65 -32.55
N GLN A 416 -13.32 26.74 -31.23
CA GLN A 416 -12.07 26.39 -30.56
C GLN A 416 -12.27 25.28 -29.52
N TRP A 417 -11.28 24.40 -29.39
CA TRP A 417 -11.24 23.43 -28.30
C TRP A 417 -10.88 24.14 -27.00
N GLN A 418 -11.70 23.92 -25.97
CA GLN A 418 -11.50 24.50 -24.65
C GLN A 418 -11.84 23.47 -23.57
N THR A 419 -11.11 23.48 -22.46
CA THR A 419 -11.44 22.68 -21.27
C THR A 419 -12.87 22.94 -20.83
N TYR A 420 -13.56 21.90 -20.34
CA TYR A 420 -14.91 22.04 -19.80
C TYR A 420 -14.96 23.04 -18.64
N ALA A 421 -15.90 23.98 -18.70
CA ALA A 421 -16.05 25.04 -17.70
C ALA A 421 -16.29 24.50 -16.27
N GLY A 422 -17.05 23.40 -16.15
CA GLY A 422 -17.35 22.75 -14.87
C GLY A 422 -16.20 21.92 -14.29
N LEU A 423 -15.08 21.75 -15.00
CA LEU A 423 -14.04 20.81 -14.59
C LEU A 423 -13.35 21.22 -13.29
N ASN A 424 -12.83 22.45 -13.22
CA ASN A 424 -12.09 22.93 -12.05
C ASN A 424 -12.94 22.92 -10.77
N MET A 425 -14.23 23.26 -10.87
CA MET A 425 -15.11 23.22 -9.70
C MET A 425 -15.44 21.78 -9.28
N THR A 426 -15.56 20.87 -10.24
CA THR A 426 -15.77 19.44 -9.98
C THR A 426 -14.55 18.85 -9.26
N ILE A 427 -13.33 19.11 -9.78
CA ILE A 427 -12.07 18.70 -9.15
C ILE A 427 -11.98 19.21 -7.72
N LYS A 428 -12.27 20.52 -7.50
CA LYS A 428 -12.24 21.11 -6.16
C LYS A 428 -13.20 20.39 -5.21
N ALA A 429 -14.43 20.12 -5.64
CA ALA A 429 -15.42 19.45 -4.81
C ALA A 429 -15.09 17.99 -4.53
N LEU A 430 -14.59 17.24 -5.52
CA LEU A 430 -14.17 15.85 -5.33
C LEU A 430 -12.97 15.75 -4.38
N ARG A 431 -11.99 16.65 -4.54
CA ARG A 431 -10.84 16.76 -3.64
C ARG A 431 -11.26 17.05 -2.20
N GLU A 432 -12.14 18.04 -2.01
CA GLU A 432 -12.68 18.39 -0.69
C GLU A 432 -13.37 17.19 -0.04
N VAL A 433 -14.29 16.55 -0.77
CA VAL A 433 -15.04 15.38 -0.27
C VAL A 433 -14.13 14.21 0.07
N ALA A 434 -13.13 13.91 -0.76
CA ALA A 434 -12.18 12.83 -0.49
C ALA A 434 -11.43 13.10 0.83
N LEU A 435 -10.81 14.27 0.96
CA LEU A 435 -10.01 14.62 2.13
C LEU A 435 -10.84 14.73 3.41
N ASP A 436 -12.04 15.30 3.34
CA ASP A 436 -12.95 15.45 4.49
C ASP A 436 -13.46 14.09 5.01
N ASN A 437 -13.48 13.06 4.15
CA ASN A 437 -13.81 11.69 4.54
C ASN A 437 -12.55 10.84 4.83
N GLY A 438 -11.35 11.44 4.90
CA GLY A 438 -10.11 10.70 5.22
C GLY A 438 -9.56 9.85 4.07
N ALA A 439 -10.03 10.05 2.84
CA ALA A 439 -9.47 9.44 1.64
C ALA A 439 -8.39 10.34 1.02
N ALA A 440 -7.33 9.73 0.48
CA ALA A 440 -6.35 10.45 -0.33
C ALA A 440 -6.96 10.88 -1.68
N TYR A 441 -6.42 11.92 -2.29
CA TYR A 441 -6.86 12.41 -3.59
C TYR A 441 -5.68 12.53 -4.58
N TRP A 442 -5.85 12.01 -5.78
CA TRP A 442 -4.90 12.22 -6.89
C TRP A 442 -5.53 13.07 -7.99
N ASP A 443 -4.91 14.22 -8.24
CA ASP A 443 -5.38 15.21 -9.20
C ASP A 443 -4.85 14.90 -10.61
N MET A 444 -5.56 14.05 -11.34
CA MET A 444 -5.19 13.66 -12.70
C MET A 444 -5.08 14.87 -13.64
N HIS A 445 -5.95 15.87 -13.50
CA HIS A 445 -5.88 17.12 -14.28
C HIS A 445 -4.59 17.90 -14.02
N ARG A 446 -4.19 18.07 -12.74
CA ARG A 446 -2.90 18.67 -12.38
C ARG A 446 -1.73 17.89 -12.97
N VAL A 447 -1.77 16.57 -12.87
CA VAL A 447 -0.74 15.66 -13.41
C VAL A 447 -0.57 15.83 -14.91
N MET A 448 -1.68 15.95 -15.65
CA MET A 448 -1.65 16.18 -17.11
C MET A 448 -1.06 17.54 -17.51
N GLY A 449 -1.06 18.51 -16.60
CA GLY A 449 -0.61 19.89 -16.84
C GLY A 449 -1.72 20.94 -16.83
N GLY A 450 -2.91 20.61 -16.32
CA GLY A 450 -4.03 21.52 -16.14
C GLY A 450 -4.84 21.78 -17.41
N ASN A 451 -5.50 22.94 -17.48
CA ASN A 451 -6.41 23.28 -18.58
C ASN A 451 -5.71 23.25 -19.94
N GLY A 452 -6.38 22.65 -20.92
CA GLY A 452 -5.90 22.48 -22.30
C GLY A 452 -4.82 21.42 -22.45
N SER A 453 -4.49 20.67 -21.39
CA SER A 453 -3.53 19.57 -21.49
C SER A 453 -4.05 18.45 -22.38
N MET A 454 -5.35 18.12 -22.33
CA MET A 454 -5.90 17.09 -23.22
C MET A 454 -5.74 17.48 -24.70
N ILE A 455 -5.97 18.74 -25.04
CA ILE A 455 -5.75 19.25 -26.40
C ILE A 455 -4.28 19.04 -26.83
N LYS A 456 -3.33 19.29 -25.92
CA LYS A 456 -1.90 19.05 -26.18
C LYS A 456 -1.58 17.55 -26.28
N TRP A 457 -2.23 16.71 -25.47
CA TRP A 457 -2.04 15.26 -25.46
C TRP A 457 -2.55 14.61 -26.75
N VAL A 458 -3.66 15.11 -27.32
CA VAL A 458 -4.17 14.70 -28.63
C VAL A 458 -3.18 15.03 -29.74
N ASN A 459 -2.55 16.20 -29.68
CA ASN A 459 -1.62 16.69 -30.70
C ASN A 459 -0.16 16.26 -30.50
N LYS A 460 0.14 15.40 -29.51
CA LYS A 460 1.49 14.90 -29.29
C LYS A 460 1.86 13.87 -30.37
N GLU A 461 3.14 13.78 -30.72
CA GLU A 461 3.65 12.72 -31.56
C GLU A 461 4.57 11.78 -30.77
N PRO A 462 4.18 10.53 -30.52
CA PRO A 462 2.89 9.92 -30.89
C PRO A 462 1.77 10.27 -29.87
N ALA A 463 0.51 10.24 -30.30
CA ALA A 463 -0.63 10.78 -29.55
C ALA A 463 -0.88 10.07 -28.20
N LEU A 464 -1.23 10.87 -27.19
CA LEU A 464 -1.61 10.42 -25.85
C LEU A 464 -3.12 10.53 -25.59
N GLY A 465 -3.85 11.39 -26.32
CA GLY A 465 -5.30 11.50 -26.29
C GLY A 465 -5.95 11.10 -27.62
N PHE A 466 -7.19 10.64 -27.58
CA PHE A 466 -8.02 10.44 -28.79
C PHE A 466 -8.61 11.77 -29.29
N THR A 467 -8.98 11.82 -30.56
CA THR A 467 -9.53 13.02 -31.20
C THR A 467 -10.89 13.47 -30.66
N ASP A 468 -11.52 12.68 -29.79
CA ASP A 468 -12.67 13.10 -29.00
C ASP A 468 -12.32 14.11 -27.89
N HIS A 469 -11.03 14.32 -27.61
CA HIS A 469 -10.50 15.20 -26.56
C HIS A 469 -11.05 14.88 -25.16
N ILE A 470 -11.37 13.61 -24.91
CA ILE A 470 -11.86 13.10 -23.63
C ILE A 470 -11.04 11.86 -23.22
N HIS A 471 -10.86 10.89 -24.11
CA HIS A 471 -10.26 9.60 -23.74
C HIS A 471 -8.76 9.52 -24.06
N PHE A 472 -8.00 8.81 -23.23
CA PHE A 472 -6.60 8.53 -23.52
C PHE A 472 -6.46 7.44 -24.59
N THR A 473 -5.42 7.58 -25.43
CA THR A 473 -4.91 6.42 -26.18
C THR A 473 -4.34 5.40 -25.20
N ARG A 474 -4.12 4.14 -25.63
CA ARG A 474 -3.44 3.14 -24.78
C ARG A 474 -2.07 3.62 -24.28
N ARG A 475 -1.36 4.41 -25.09
CA ARG A 475 -0.08 5.01 -24.67
C ARG A 475 -0.28 6.10 -23.62
N GLY A 476 -1.28 6.97 -23.80
CA GLY A 476 -1.59 8.01 -22.80
C GLY A 476 -2.01 7.42 -21.46
N ALA A 477 -2.81 6.37 -21.48
CA ALA A 477 -3.22 5.64 -20.28
C ALA A 477 -2.05 4.95 -19.58
N ALA A 478 -1.16 4.29 -20.34
CA ALA A 478 0.07 3.72 -19.78
C ALA A 478 0.96 4.80 -19.16
N TYR A 479 1.18 5.92 -19.87
CA TYR A 479 1.94 7.05 -19.35
C TYR A 479 1.31 7.66 -18.08
N MET A 480 -0.01 7.67 -17.97
CA MET A 480 -0.69 8.07 -16.74
C MET A 480 -0.43 7.08 -15.59
N GLY A 481 -0.45 5.78 -15.88
CA GLY A 481 -0.06 4.74 -14.93
C GLY A 481 1.38 4.89 -14.44
N ASP A 482 2.33 5.18 -15.33
CA ASP A 482 3.73 5.44 -14.97
C ASP A 482 3.86 6.64 -14.03
N LEU A 483 3.13 7.73 -14.29
CA LEU A 483 3.14 8.93 -13.44
C LEU A 483 2.51 8.67 -12.06
N PHE A 484 1.48 7.82 -12.00
CA PHE A 484 0.89 7.35 -10.75
C PHE A 484 1.91 6.55 -9.94
N CYS A 485 2.53 5.55 -10.55
CA CYS A 485 3.53 4.70 -9.89
C CYS A 485 4.75 5.48 -9.43
N ALA A 486 5.26 6.41 -10.25
CA ALA A 486 6.37 7.28 -9.85
C ALA A 486 6.02 8.13 -8.63
N ALA A 487 4.77 8.62 -8.52
CA ALA A 487 4.32 9.35 -7.34
C ALA A 487 4.21 8.43 -6.11
N LEU A 488 3.69 7.21 -6.27
CA LEU A 488 3.56 6.26 -5.17
C LEU A 488 4.93 5.80 -4.66
N ARG A 489 5.89 5.58 -5.57
CA ARG A 489 7.28 5.22 -5.23
C ARG A 489 7.94 6.29 -4.37
N MET A 490 7.66 7.59 -4.58
CA MET A 490 8.17 8.65 -3.69
C MET A 490 7.67 8.50 -2.24
N HIS A 491 6.44 8.01 -2.02
CA HIS A 491 5.93 7.72 -0.69
C HIS A 491 6.55 6.44 -0.12
N TYR A 492 6.73 5.41 -0.94
CA TYR A 492 7.38 4.18 -0.51
C TYR A 492 8.85 4.39 -0.14
N ASP A 493 9.60 5.16 -0.94
CA ASP A 493 10.98 5.54 -0.64
C ASP A 493 11.07 6.32 0.68
N TYR A 494 10.11 7.21 0.95
CA TYR A 494 10.01 7.92 2.22
C TYR A 494 9.75 6.98 3.40
N PHE A 495 8.83 6.02 3.23
CA PHE A 495 8.56 4.97 4.20
C PHE A 495 9.82 4.13 4.49
N LYS A 496 10.52 3.64 3.46
CA LYS A 496 11.77 2.88 3.62
C LYS A 496 12.91 3.70 4.20
N PHE A 497 12.98 4.99 3.89
CA PHE A 497 13.96 5.90 4.49
C PHE A 497 13.72 6.04 6.00
N ARG A 498 12.47 6.29 6.41
CA ARG A 498 12.08 6.34 7.83
C ARG A 498 12.42 5.04 8.55
N ASP A 499 12.04 3.90 7.96
CA ASP A 499 12.27 2.56 8.49
C ASP A 499 13.77 2.27 8.70
N ARG A 500 14.59 2.45 7.66
CA ARG A 500 16.05 2.22 7.69
C ARG A 500 16.78 3.04 8.75
N HIS A 501 16.28 4.24 9.03
CA HIS A 501 16.88 5.17 9.99
C HIS A 501 16.17 5.19 11.35
N HIS A 502 15.24 4.26 11.58
CA HIS A 502 14.44 4.14 12.81
C HIS A 502 13.82 5.48 13.23
N ILE A 503 13.25 6.20 12.25
CA ILE A 503 12.57 7.47 12.47
C ILE A 503 11.11 7.17 12.80
N SER A 504 10.80 7.05 14.09
CA SER A 504 9.42 6.96 14.58
C SER A 504 8.66 8.27 14.33
N ASP A 505 7.34 8.24 14.50
CA ASP A 505 6.52 9.46 14.37
C ASP A 505 6.85 10.49 15.45
N GLU A 506 7.22 10.07 16.67
CA GLU A 506 7.75 10.96 17.70
C GLU A 506 9.07 11.58 17.27
N LYS A 507 10.01 10.76 16.75
CA LYS A 507 11.30 11.27 16.27
C LYS A 507 11.14 12.21 15.08
N LEU A 508 10.17 11.96 14.20
CA LEU A 508 9.84 12.86 13.09
C LEU A 508 9.34 14.22 13.60
N LYS A 509 8.45 14.22 14.61
CA LYS A 509 7.98 15.46 15.26
C LYS A 509 9.14 16.23 15.89
N ASP A 510 10.02 15.56 16.62
CA ASP A 510 11.22 16.18 17.21
C ASP A 510 12.11 16.82 16.15
N ILE A 511 12.35 16.14 15.01
CA ILE A 511 13.13 16.68 13.89
C ILE A 511 12.47 17.94 13.31
N HIS A 512 11.14 17.94 13.17
CA HIS A 512 10.38 19.09 12.68
C HIS A 512 10.43 20.29 13.62
N GLU A 513 10.26 20.06 14.93
CA GLU A 513 10.34 21.09 15.96
C GLU A 513 11.74 21.71 16.01
N TRP A 514 12.78 20.87 15.98
CA TRP A 514 14.17 21.33 15.91
C TRP A 514 14.41 22.25 14.71
N LYS A 515 13.97 21.83 13.51
CA LYS A 515 14.12 22.63 12.28
C LYS A 515 13.36 23.96 12.30
N LYS A 516 12.23 24.00 13.01
CA LYS A 516 11.48 25.25 13.23
C LYS A 516 12.30 26.19 14.13
N SER A 517 12.86 25.66 15.22
CA SER A 517 13.71 26.45 16.13
C SER A 517 14.96 27.02 15.46
N GLU A 518 15.63 26.25 14.59
CA GLU A 518 16.79 26.71 13.79
C GLU A 518 16.43 27.85 12.83
N LYS A 519 15.24 27.80 12.22
CA LYS A 519 14.77 28.88 11.34
C LYS A 519 14.43 30.15 12.10
N ASP A 520 13.87 30.02 13.30
CA ASP A 520 13.49 31.15 14.13
C ASP A 520 14.74 31.83 14.71
N SER A 521 15.74 31.06 15.16
CA SER A 521 17.04 31.59 15.60
C SER A 521 17.85 32.24 14.46
N ALA A 522 17.84 31.66 13.26
CA ALA A 522 18.47 32.27 12.09
C ALA A 522 17.80 33.59 11.66
N LYS A 523 16.47 33.72 11.87
CA LYS A 523 15.74 34.97 11.62
C LYS A 523 16.03 36.04 12.66
N GLU A 524 16.11 35.67 13.93
CA GLU A 524 16.48 36.59 15.02
C GLU A 524 17.90 37.13 14.87
N ASN A 525 18.86 36.28 14.45
CA ASN A 525 20.23 36.70 14.17
C ASN A 525 20.42 37.47 12.85
N SER A 526 19.36 37.64 12.06
CA SER A 526 19.36 38.39 10.79
C SER A 526 18.67 39.75 10.88
N LYS A 527 18.12 40.09 12.06
CA LYS A 527 17.62 41.41 12.43
C LYS A 527 18.63 42.10 13.33
#